data_AF-A0A060BZF3-F1
#
_entry.id   AF-A0A060BZF3-F1
#
_cell.length_a   1.000
_cell.length_b   1.000
_cell.length_c   1.000
_cell.angle_alpha   90.00
_cell.angle_beta   90.00
_cell.angle_gamma   90.00
#
_symmetry.space_group_name_H-M   'P 1'
#
loop_
_entity.id
_entity.type
_entity.pdbx_description
1 polymer ?
#
loop_
_entity_poly.entity_id
_entity_poly.type
_entity_poly.pdbx_seq_one_letter_code
_entity_poly.pdbx_strand_id
1 'polypeptide(L)' 'MLSAKIIADCDFTIAALDRRIFGTFVEHMGRCVYGGIYEPGHPTADADGFRGDVMALTRELGPSIVR' A
#
# COMPACT_ATOMS: atom_id res chain seq x y z
N MET A 1 0.86 -39.47 -4.94
CA MET A 1 1.53 -38.35 -4.25
C MET A 1 1.85 -37.29 -5.27
N LEU A 2 1.60 -36.01 -4.99
CA LEU A 2 2.05 -34.91 -5.85
C LEU A 2 3.52 -34.60 -5.53
N SER A 3 4.32 -34.37 -6.56
CA SER A 3 5.75 -34.03 -6.45
C SER A 3 6.05 -32.81 -7.32
N ALA A 4 6.87 -31.89 -6.81
CA ALA A 4 7.25 -30.64 -7.49
C ALA A 4 8.75 -30.32 -7.27
N LYS A 5 9.34 -29.60 -8.23
CA LYS A 5 10.74 -29.14 -8.20
C LYS A 5 10.82 -27.70 -8.70
N ILE A 6 11.67 -26.88 -8.06
CA ILE A 6 11.95 -25.48 -8.42
C ILE A 6 13.46 -25.32 -8.62
N ILE A 7 13.86 -24.46 -9.56
CA ILE A 7 15.23 -23.98 -9.75
C ILE A 7 15.18 -22.45 -9.75
N ALA A 8 16.07 -21.81 -8.99
CA ALA A 8 16.23 -20.36 -8.95
C ALA A 8 17.69 -20.04 -9.29
N ASP A 9 17.90 -19.28 -10.37
CA ASP A 9 19.22 -18.95 -10.92
C ASP A 9 19.27 -17.43 -11.18
N CYS A 10 20.28 -16.76 -10.63
CA CYS A 10 20.45 -15.31 -10.74
C CYS A 10 20.83 -14.85 -12.16
N ASP A 11 21.41 -15.73 -12.97
CA ASP A 11 21.78 -15.42 -14.36
C ASP A 11 20.58 -15.52 -15.32
N PHE A 12 19.44 -16.06 -14.85
CA PHE A 12 18.21 -16.25 -15.63
C PHE A 12 17.12 -15.21 -15.28
N THR A 13 17.44 -13.93 -15.40
CA THR A 13 16.50 -12.81 -15.13
C THR A 13 15.48 -12.59 -16.24
N ILE A 14 14.21 -12.35 -15.87
CA ILE A 14 13.12 -12.03 -16.81
C ILE A 14 13.14 -10.55 -17.21
N ALA A 15 13.03 -9.66 -16.22
CA ALA A 15 12.98 -8.21 -16.41
C ALA A 15 13.26 -7.48 -15.09
N ALA A 16 13.56 -6.17 -15.18
CA ALA A 16 13.60 -5.30 -14.00
C ALA A 16 12.19 -5.16 -13.38
N LEU A 17 12.13 -5.17 -12.05
CA LEU A 17 10.87 -5.03 -11.32
C LEU A 17 10.43 -3.57 -11.26
N ASP A 18 9.34 -3.24 -11.95
CA ASP A 18 8.70 -1.94 -11.76
C ASP A 18 7.97 -1.91 -10.42
N ARG A 19 8.40 -1.04 -9.50
CA ARG A 19 7.82 -0.94 -8.16
C ARG A 19 6.34 -0.55 -8.18
N ARG A 20 5.81 0.02 -9.28
CA ARG A 20 4.40 0.44 -9.41
C ARG A 20 3.40 -0.73 -9.35
N ILE A 21 3.87 -1.97 -9.48
CA ILE A 21 3.02 -3.14 -9.22
C ILE A 21 2.58 -3.23 -7.75
N PHE A 22 3.30 -2.58 -6.84
CA PHE A 22 2.95 -2.43 -5.42
C PHE A 22 2.13 -1.16 -5.17
N GLY A 23 1.34 -0.73 -6.15
CA GLY A 23 0.42 0.40 -6.02
C GLY A 23 -0.82 0.06 -5.19
N THR A 24 -1.55 1.11 -4.80
CA THR A 24 -2.84 1.01 -4.11
C THR A 24 -3.87 1.94 -4.78
N PHE A 25 -5.10 1.95 -4.25
CA PHE A 25 -6.23 2.71 -4.80
C PHE A 25 -7.03 3.37 -3.67
N VAL A 26 -7.35 4.65 -3.84
CA VAL A 26 -8.21 5.42 -2.95
C VAL A 26 -9.41 5.92 -3.75
N GLU A 27 -10.61 5.62 -3.29
CA GLU A 27 -11.85 6.06 -3.93
C GLU A 27 -12.70 6.86 -2.94
N HIS A 28 -13.46 7.82 -3.43
CA HIS A 28 -14.53 8.45 -2.66
C HIS A 28 -15.72 7.49 -2.49
N MET A 29 -15.48 6.34 -1.87
CA MET A 29 -16.46 5.29 -1.62
C MET A 29 -16.46 4.88 -0.14
N GLY A 30 -17.65 4.90 0.46
CA GLY A 30 -17.84 4.54 1.86
C GLY A 30 -16.96 5.39 2.79
N ARG A 31 -16.13 4.71 3.60
CA ARG A 31 -15.21 5.34 4.57
C ARG A 31 -13.75 5.27 4.14
N CYS A 32 -13.46 5.14 2.84
CA CYS A 32 -12.08 5.16 2.36
C CYS A 32 -11.45 6.56 2.59
N VAL A 33 -12.19 7.63 2.25
CA VAL A 33 -11.78 9.02 2.52
C VAL A 33 -12.30 9.47 3.90
N TYR A 34 -13.62 9.64 4.03
CA TYR A 34 -14.23 10.22 5.23
C TYR A 34 -14.38 9.17 6.34
N GLY A 35 -13.68 9.35 7.46
CA GLY A 35 -13.53 8.35 8.53
C GLY A 35 -12.50 7.26 8.21
N GLY A 36 -11.75 7.44 7.12
CA GLY A 36 -10.63 6.60 6.69
C GLY A 36 -9.32 7.37 6.79
N ILE A 37 -8.78 7.81 5.65
CA ILE A 37 -7.55 8.63 5.64
C ILE A 37 -7.77 10.04 6.22
N TYR A 38 -9.00 10.57 6.19
CA TYR A 38 -9.35 11.92 6.63
C TYR A 38 -10.46 11.90 7.70
N GLU A 39 -10.13 12.41 8.89
CA GLU A 39 -11.02 12.50 10.05
C GLU A 39 -10.53 13.59 11.04
N PRO A 40 -10.89 14.88 10.85
CA PRO A 40 -10.32 16.01 11.61
C PRO A 40 -10.47 15.95 13.14
N GLY A 41 -11.48 15.23 13.65
CA GLY A 41 -11.70 15.06 15.09
C GLY A 41 -10.94 13.88 15.71
N HIS A 42 -10.20 13.11 14.91
CA HIS A 42 -9.51 11.92 15.40
C HIS A 42 -8.31 12.31 16.27
N PRO A 43 -8.01 11.59 17.39
CA PRO A 43 -6.92 11.94 18.30
C PRO A 43 -5.53 12.01 17.66
N THR A 44 -5.34 11.33 16.53
CA THR A 44 -4.08 11.28 15.77
C THR A 44 -4.11 12.16 14.51
N ALA A 45 -5.19 12.92 14.30
CA ALA A 45 -5.30 13.78 13.12
C ALA A 45 -4.25 14.89 13.14
N ASP A 46 -3.65 15.17 11.99
CA ASP A 46 -2.79 16.34 11.81
C ASP A 46 -3.62 17.62 11.57
N ALA A 47 -2.92 18.74 11.33
CA ALA A 47 -3.56 20.04 11.11
C ALA A 47 -4.46 20.09 9.86
N ASP A 48 -4.24 19.18 8.91
CA ASP A 48 -5.02 19.06 7.68
C ASP A 48 -6.14 18.02 7.83
N GLY A 49 -6.27 17.37 9.00
CA GLY A 49 -7.29 16.38 9.30
C GLY A 49 -6.97 14.96 8.84
N PHE A 50 -5.74 14.68 8.40
CA PHE A 50 -5.33 13.32 8.04
C PHE A 50 -4.97 12.50 9.26
N ARG A 51 -5.42 11.25 9.29
CA ARG A 51 -5.16 10.33 10.39
C ARG A 51 -3.70 9.87 10.42
N GLY A 52 -2.97 10.28 11.45
CA GLY A 52 -1.54 9.94 11.60
C GLY A 52 -1.26 8.45 11.80
N ASP A 53 -2.19 7.72 12.41
CA ASP A 53 -2.12 6.25 12.55
C ASP A 53 -2.29 5.54 11.20
N VAL A 54 -3.23 6.01 10.37
CA VAL A 54 -3.40 5.50 9.00
C VAL A 54 -2.19 5.86 8.14
N MET A 55 -1.63 7.06 8.31
CA MET A 55 -0.41 7.48 7.62
C MET A 55 0.78 6.59 7.98
N ALA A 56 0.95 6.23 9.26
CA ALA A 56 2.04 5.35 9.69
C ALA A 56 1.95 3.96 9.03
N LEU A 57 0.75 3.35 9.02
CA LEU A 57 0.51 2.07 8.36
C LEU A 57 0.74 2.15 6.84
N THR A 58 0.30 3.24 6.21
CA THR A 58 0.49 3.45 4.76
C THR A 58 1.98 3.58 4.43
N ARG A 59 2.76 4.26 5.27
CA ARG A 59 4.23 4.37 5.09
C ARG A 59 4.93 3.03 5.29
N GLU A 60 4.50 2.23 6.26
CA GLU A 60 5.04 0.88 6.50
C GLU A 60 4.80 -0.04 5.29
N LEU A 61 3.60 0.00 4.71
CA LEU A 61 3.28 -0.78 3.51
C LEU A 61 4.10 -0.34 2.29
N GLY A 62 4.42 0.96 2.20
CA GLY A 62 5.26 1.53 1.16
C GLY A 62 4.67 1.44 -0.26
N PRO A 63 3.38 1.79 -0.48
CA PRO A 63 2.81 1.81 -1.81
C PRO A 63 3.58 2.80 -2.70
N SER A 64 3.86 2.38 -3.93
CA SER A 64 4.67 3.14 -4.88
C SER A 64 3.87 4.11 -5.73
N ILE A 65 2.55 3.91 -5.81
CA ILE A 65 1.60 4.76 -6.52
C ILE A 65 0.21 4.60 -5.89
N VAL A 66 -0.59 5.66 -5.93
CA VAL A 66 -2.00 5.65 -5.51
C VAL A 66 -2.83 6.10 -6.71
N ARG A 67 -3.83 5.30 -7.09
CA ARG A 67 -4.88 5.70 -8.03
C ARG A 67 -6.01 6.41 -7.29
#